data_AF-A0A2V5NHR2-F1
#
_entry.id   AF-A0A2V5NHR2-F1
#
_cell.length_a   1.000
_cell.length_b   1.000
_cell.length_c   1.000
_cell.angle_alpha   90.00
_cell.angle_beta   90.00
_cell.angle_gamma   90.00
#
_symmetry.space_group_name_H-M   'P 1'
#
loop_
_entity.id
_entity.type
_entity.pdbx_description
1 polymer ?
#
loop_
_entity_poly.entity_id
_entity_poly.type
_entity_poly.pdbx_seq_one_letter_code
_entity_poly.pdbx_strand_id
1 'polypeptide(L)' 'DASGNAHLEWTDKMMKLLGPDSIVGRAVIVHEKVDDLKTQPTGNAGGRLACGVIGVAKP' A
#
# COMPACT_ATOMS: atom_id res chain seq x y z
N ASP A 1 -1.91 -14.77 8.62
CA ASP A 1 -1.88 -16.04 9.39
C ASP A 1 -2.75 -17.06 8.63
N ALA A 2 -3.00 -18.24 9.19
CA ALA A 2 -3.84 -19.25 8.54
C ALA A 2 -5.33 -18.81 8.39
N SER A 3 -5.74 -17.76 9.11
CA SER A 3 -7.09 -17.21 9.10
C SER A 3 -7.25 -16.04 8.11
N GLY A 4 -6.18 -15.68 7.38
CA GLY A 4 -6.18 -14.56 6.44
C GLY A 4 -5.93 -13.19 7.06
N ASN A 5 -5.55 -13.10 8.34
CA ASN A 5 -5.18 -11.83 8.97
C ASN A 5 -3.74 -11.47 8.62
N ALA A 6 -3.52 -10.22 8.23
CA ALA A 6 -2.19 -9.67 7.98
C ALA A 6 -1.93 -8.49 8.91
N HIS A 7 -0.73 -8.44 9.48
CA HIS A 7 -0.22 -7.29 10.23
C HIS A 7 1.10 -6.85 9.59
N LEU A 8 1.20 -5.56 9.29
CA LEU A 8 2.39 -4.95 8.71
C LEU A 8 2.70 -3.67 9.50
N GLU A 9 3.91 -3.59 10.02
CA GLU A 9 4.48 -2.40 10.63
C GLU A 9 5.76 -2.06 9.86
N TRP A 10 5.83 -0.85 9.29
CA TRP A 10 6.93 -0.43 8.42
C TRP A 10 7.15 1.08 8.55
N THR A 11 8.42 1.50 8.50
CA THR A 11 8.82 2.91 8.41
C THR A 11 9.40 3.23 7.02
N ASP A 12 8.71 4.09 6.27
CA ASP A 12 9.12 4.51 4.92
C ASP A 12 9.61 5.96 4.90
N LYS A 13 10.67 6.25 4.13
CA LYS A 13 11.29 7.58 4.06
C LYS A 13 10.77 8.44 2.90
N MET A 14 10.10 7.84 1.92
CA MET A 14 9.63 8.49 0.70
C MET A 14 8.17 8.95 0.83
N MET A 15 7.37 8.22 1.60
CA MET A 15 5.99 8.55 1.89
C MET A 15 5.88 9.81 2.75
N LYS A 16 5.28 10.86 2.19
CA LYS A 16 5.05 12.15 2.87
C LYS A 16 3.55 12.38 3.05
N LEU A 17 3.14 12.94 4.18
CA LEU A 17 1.74 13.33 4.43
C LEU A 17 1.44 14.78 4.02
N LEU A 18 2.47 15.57 3.72
CA LEU A 18 2.39 17.00 3.40
C LEU A 18 3.26 17.33 2.18
N GLY A 19 2.96 18.46 1.54
CA GLY A 19 3.68 18.95 0.36
C GLY A 19 3.19 18.34 -0.97
N PRO A 20 3.87 18.67 -2.09
CA PRO A 20 3.41 18.30 -3.44
C PRO A 20 3.42 16.79 -3.70
N ASP A 21 4.31 16.03 -3.03
CA ASP A 21 4.38 14.57 -3.15
C ASP A 21 3.48 13.83 -2.14
N SER A 22 2.56 14.55 -1.47
CA SER A 22 1.73 13.94 -0.43
C SER A 22 0.96 12.72 -0.95
N ILE A 23 0.89 11.69 -0.11
CA ILE A 23 0.08 10.50 -0.34
C ILE A 23 -1.37 10.65 0.12
N VAL A 24 -1.71 11.74 0.81
CA VAL A 24 -3.10 12.03 1.21
C VAL A 24 -3.97 12.17 -0.04
N GLY A 25 -5.12 11.50 -0.04
CA GLY A 25 -6.01 11.41 -1.21
C GLY A 25 -5.62 10.35 -2.24
N ARG A 26 -4.46 9.71 -2.10
CA ARG A 26 -4.11 8.47 -2.85
C ARG A 26 -4.71 7.24 -2.16
N ALA A 27 -4.36 6.05 -2.63
CA ALA A 27 -4.86 4.80 -2.07
C ALA A 27 -3.75 3.79 -1.74
N VAL A 28 -3.97 3.03 -0.67
CA VAL A 28 -3.25 1.78 -0.40
C VAL A 28 -4.00 0.65 -1.10
N ILE A 29 -3.26 -0.21 -1.81
CA ILE A 29 -3.80 -1.36 -2.53
C ILE A 29 -3.18 -2.63 -1.97
N VAL A 30 -4.02 -3.62 -1.67
CA VAL A 30 -3.59 -4.99 -1.37
C VAL A 30 -3.82 -5.83 -2.62
N HIS A 31 -2.79 -6.53 -3.07
CA HIS A 31 -2.82 -7.37 -4.27
C HIS A 31 -3.15 -8.84 -3.95
N GLU A 32 -3.61 -9.58 -4.95
CA GLU A 32 -3.97 -11.00 -4.83
C GLU A 32 -2.75 -11.93 -4.66
N LYS A 33 -1.59 -11.54 -5.20
CA LYS A 33 -0.35 -12.31 -5.18
C LYS A 33 0.75 -11.49 -4.52
N VAL A 34 1.79 -12.21 -4.10
CA VAL A 34 3.03 -11.64 -3.60
C VAL A 34 3.72 -10.87 -4.72
N ASP A 35 4.23 -9.68 -4.39
CA ASP A 35 5.10 -8.90 -5.28
C ASP A 35 6.47 -9.57 -5.42
N ASP A 36 6.90 -9.82 -6.66
CA ASP A 36 8.18 -10.48 -6.97
C ASP A 36 9.41 -9.57 -6.87
N LEU A 37 9.21 -8.26 -6.67
CA LEU A 37 10.22 -7.20 -6.55
C LEU A 37 11.20 -7.12 -7.74
N LYS A 38 10.83 -7.66 -8.90
CA LYS A 38 11.68 -7.73 -10.10
C LYS A 38 10.95 -7.23 -11.34
N THR A 39 9.76 -7.76 -11.57
CA THR A 39 8.99 -7.51 -12.78
C THR A 39 8.37 -6.11 -12.71
N GLN A 40 8.67 -5.28 -13.69
CA GLN A 40 8.02 -3.98 -13.82
C GLN A 40 6.76 -4.11 -14.70
N PRO A 41 5.72 -3.31 -14.46
CA PRO A 41 5.65 -2.22 -13.47
C PRO A 41 5.05 -2.59 -12.10
N THR A 42 4.49 -3.80 -11.93
CA THR A 42 3.64 -4.13 -10.77
C THR A 42 4.03 -5.43 -10.06
N GLY A 43 5.28 -5.90 -10.23
CA GLY A 43 5.82 -7.02 -9.46
C GLY A 43 5.11 -8.36 -9.66
N ASN A 44 4.41 -8.54 -10.79
CA ASN A 44 3.53 -9.69 -11.03
C ASN A 44 2.51 -9.97 -9.88
N ALA A 45 2.11 -8.93 -9.14
CA ALA A 45 1.25 -9.04 -7.97
C ALA A 45 -0.22 -9.38 -8.28
N GLY A 46 -0.60 -9.42 -9.57
CA GLY A 46 -1.94 -9.76 -10.01
C GLY A 46 -3.00 -8.70 -9.71
N GLY A 47 -4.25 -9.13 -9.61
CA GLY A 47 -5.41 -8.29 -9.30
C GLY A 47 -5.34 -7.51 -7.98
N ARG A 48 -6.19 -6.48 -7.86
CA ARG A 48 -6.32 -5.63 -6.67
C ARG A 48 -7.41 -6.18 -5.76
N LEU A 49 -7.02 -6.84 -4.68
CA LEU A 49 -7.94 -7.49 -3.74
C LEU A 49 -8.69 -6.49 -2.86
N ALA A 50 -8.02 -5.41 -2.44
CA ALA A 50 -8.62 -4.35 -1.64
C ALA A 50 -8.02 -2.99 -1.96
N CYS A 51 -8.80 -1.93 -1.72
CA CYS A 51 -8.35 -0.54 -1.85
C CYS A 51 -8.86 0.30 -0.67
N GLY A 52 -8.02 1.22 -0.18
CA GLY A 52 -8.40 2.18 0.85
C GLY A 52 -7.79 3.55 0.58
N VAL A 53 -8.61 4.60 0.61
CA VAL A 53 -8.14 5.98 0.44
C VAL A 53 -7.42 6.45 1.71
N ILE A 54 -6.29 7.12 1.53
CA ILE A 54 -5.52 7.71 2.63
C ILE A 54 -6.15 9.06 2.98
N GLY A 55 -6.94 9.08 4.04
CA GLY A 55 -7.59 10.28 4.58
C GLY A 55 -6.81 10.91 5.73
N VAL A 56 -7.21 12.13 6.10
CA VAL A 56 -6.71 12.81 7.31
C VAL A 56 -7.47 12.28 8.52
N ALA A 57 -6.74 11.77 9.51
CA ALA A 57 -7.29 11.33 10.78
C ALA A 57 -7.10 12.38 11.88
N LYS A 58 -7.79 12.21 13.01
CA LYS A 58 -7.53 13.02 14.21
C LYS A 58 -6.10 12.76 14.67
N PRO A 59 -5.32 13.81 15.01
CA PRO A 59 -3.99 13.66 15.59
C PRO A 59 -4.00 12.88 16.90
#